data_AF-A0A961VUR9-F1
#
_entry.id   AF-A0A961VUR9-F1
#
_cell.length_a   1.000
_cell.length_b   1.000
_cell.length_c   1.000
_cell.angle_alpha   90.00
_cell.angle_beta   90.00
_cell.angle_gamma   90.00
#
_symmetry.space_group_name_H-M   'P 1'
#
loop_
_entity.id
_entity.type
_entity.pdbx_description
1 polymer ?
#
loop_
_entity_poly.entity_id
_entity_poly.type
_entity_poly.pdbx_seq_one_letter_code
_entity_poly.pdbx_strand_id
1 'polypeptide(L)' 'MILPTKHISQDEALIGVGATLLAHLQGPMTVSSLWERLRSEPNVGTFERFVLASNLLYMIGAIDMVNGLIVRVEP' A
#
# COMPACT_ATOMS: atom_id res chain seq x y z
N MET A 1 -1.40 8.69 10.15
CA MET A 1 -1.17 7.80 11.32
C MET A 1 -1.16 6.35 10.85
N ILE A 2 -0.35 5.49 11.48
CA ILE A 2 -0.28 4.05 11.14
C ILE A 2 -1.62 3.36 11.43
N LEU A 3 -2.09 3.50 12.67
CA LEU A 3 -3.36 2.96 13.13
C LEU A 3 -4.47 4.03 13.14
N PRO A 4 -5.74 3.62 13.15
CA PRO A 4 -6.87 4.54 13.30
C PRO A 4 -6.80 5.29 14.63
N THR A 5 -7.35 6.50 14.66
CA THR A 5 -7.42 7.32 15.88
C THR A 5 -8.80 7.97 15.99
N LYS A 6 -9.08 8.72 17.06
CA LYS A 6 -10.34 9.47 17.21
C LYS A 6 -10.67 10.36 16.01
N HIS A 7 -9.65 10.88 15.32
CA HIS A 7 -9.80 11.84 14.22
C HIS A 7 -9.41 11.28 12.85
N ILE A 8 -8.96 10.02 12.78
CA ILE A 8 -8.53 9.37 11.53
C ILE A 8 -9.24 8.04 11.44
N SER A 9 -10.10 7.92 10.43
CA SER A 9 -10.88 6.71 10.19
C SER A 9 -9.98 5.53 9.81
N GLN A 10 -10.54 4.32 9.86
CA GLN A 10 -9.80 3.10 9.51
C GLN A 10 -9.29 3.11 8.07
N ASP A 11 -10.12 3.60 7.15
CA ASP A 11 -9.79 3.66 5.74
C ASP A 11 -8.68 4.69 5.45
N GLU A 12 -8.66 5.78 6.21
CA GLU A 12 -7.64 6.83 6.08
C GLU A 12 -6.33 6.53 6.82
N ALA A 13 -6.34 5.63 7.78
CA ALA A 13 -5.12 5.19 8.46
C ALA A 13 -4.22 4.43 7.48
N LEU A 14 -2.91 4.52 7.66
CA LEU A 14 -1.92 3.87 6.78
C LEU A 14 -2.11 2.36 6.69
N ILE A 15 -2.64 1.72 7.74
CA ILE A 15 -2.99 0.29 7.70
C ILE A 15 -4.17 0.01 6.73
N GLY A 16 -5.16 0.91 6.66
CA GLY A 16 -6.27 0.83 5.70
C GLY A 16 -5.80 1.07 4.27
N VAL A 17 -4.97 2.10 4.07
CA VAL A 17 -4.30 2.35 2.77
C VAL A 17 -3.47 1.14 2.33
N GLY A 18 -2.75 0.51 3.27
CA GLY A 18 -1.99 -0.73 3.02
C GLY A 18 -2.89 -1.89 2.60
N ALA A 19 -4.07 -2.04 3.21
CA ALA A 19 -5.06 -3.04 2.80
C ALA A 19 -5.56 -2.80 1.36
N THR A 20 -5.85 -1.55 0.99
CA THR A 20 -6.23 -1.19 -0.39
C THR A 20 -5.09 -1.47 -1.37
N LEU A 21 -3.84 -1.17 -1.00
CA LEU A 21 -2.68 -1.46 -1.82
C LEU A 21 -2.54 -2.96 -2.06
N LEU A 22 -2.62 -3.77 -0.99
CA LEU A 22 -2.60 -5.22 -1.10
C LEU A 22 -3.72 -5.69 -2.02
N ALA A 23 -4.97 -5.27 -1.82
CA ALA A 23 -6.11 -5.67 -2.65
C ALA A 23 -5.89 -5.47 -4.17
N HIS A 24 -5.14 -4.43 -4.56
CA HIS A 24 -4.77 -4.15 -5.95
C HIS A 24 -3.51 -4.89 -6.43
N LEU A 25 -2.63 -5.30 -5.52
CA LEU A 25 -1.47 -6.13 -5.79
C LEU A 25 -1.90 -7.61 -5.96
N GLN A 26 -2.58 -7.90 -7.08
CA GLN A 26 -3.10 -9.24 -7.42
C GLN A 26 -2.04 -10.16 -8.04
N GLY A 27 -0.81 -9.67 -8.22
CA GLY A 27 0.35 -10.40 -8.73
C GLY A 27 1.57 -9.49 -8.81
N PRO A 28 2.76 -10.03 -9.15
CA PRO A 28 3.97 -9.23 -9.31
C PRO A 28 3.79 -8.09 -10.32
N MET A 29 4.10 -6.87 -9.92
CA MET A 29 4.04 -5.71 -10.82
C MET A 29 5.01 -4.61 -10.41
N THR A 30 5.30 -3.70 -11.34
CA THR A 30 6.18 -2.56 -11.04
C THR A 30 5.50 -1.61 -10.04
N VAL A 31 6.33 -0.87 -9.30
CA VAL A 31 5.87 0.22 -8.42
C VAL A 31 4.97 1.20 -9.17
N SER A 32 5.36 1.59 -10.38
CA SER A 32 4.61 2.53 -11.23
C SER A 32 3.26 1.97 -11.66
N SER A 33 3.19 0.70 -12.03
CA SER A 33 1.92 0.04 -12.40
C SER A 33 0.96 -0.02 -11.22
N LEU A 34 1.47 -0.30 -10.01
CA LEU A 34 0.65 -0.34 -8.81
C LEU A 34 0.17 1.07 -8.42
N TRP A 35 1.05 2.07 -8.50
CA TRP A 35 0.69 3.47 -8.26
C TRP A 35 -0.39 3.96 -9.23
N GLU A 36 -0.28 3.65 -10.53
CA GLU A 36 -1.26 4.09 -11.51
C GLU A 36 -2.66 3.50 -11.27
N ARG A 37 -2.74 2.31 -10.67
CA ARG A 37 -4.02 1.71 -10.24
C ARG A 37 -4.59 2.39 -8.99
N LEU A 38 -3.72 2.79 -8.06
CA LEU A 38 -4.10 3.29 -6.75
C LEU A 38 -4.30 4.80 -6.68
N ARG A 39 -3.79 5.57 -7.64
CA ARG A 39 -3.89 7.04 -7.62
C ARG A 39 -5.33 7.56 -7.67
N SER A 40 -6.28 6.76 -8.17
CA SER A 40 -7.71 7.07 -8.19
C SER A 40 -8.44 6.62 -6.92
N GLU A 41 -7.80 5.80 -6.07
CA GLU A 41 -8.39 5.36 -4.81
C GLU A 41 -8.45 6.54 -3.82
N PRO A 42 -9.65 6.90 -3.31
CA PRO A 42 -9.83 8.07 -2.45
C PRO A 42 -8.97 8.03 -1.18
N ASN A 43 -8.74 6.83 -0.64
CA ASN A 43 -7.97 6.65 0.59
C ASN A 43 -6.45 6.63 0.35
N VAL A 44 -5.97 6.46 -0.88
CA VAL A 44 -4.56 6.61 -1.24
C VAL A 44 -4.28 8.08 -1.60
N GLY A 45 -4.96 8.60 -2.62
CA GLY A 45 -5.04 10.01 -3.00
C GLY A 45 -3.75 10.73 -3.44
N THR A 46 -2.58 10.35 -2.93
CA THR A 46 -1.29 11.02 -3.19
C THR A 46 -0.15 10.01 -3.26
N PHE A 47 0.93 10.36 -3.97
CA PHE A 47 2.07 9.49 -4.12
C PHE A 47 2.80 9.28 -2.79
N GLU A 48 2.88 10.32 -1.95
CA GLU A 48 3.46 10.23 -0.62
C GLU A 48 2.77 9.17 0.24
N ARG A 49 1.42 9.15 0.23
CA ARG A 49 0.65 8.18 1.00
C ARG A 49 0.84 6.75 0.48
N PHE A 50 0.93 6.59 -0.84
CA PHE A 50 1.28 5.33 -1.48
C PHE A 50 2.66 4.82 -1.03
N VAL A 51 3.70 5.67 -1.06
CA VAL A 51 5.05 5.31 -0.62
C VAL A 51 5.07 4.95 0.86
N LEU A 52 4.41 5.73 1.71
CA LEU A 52 4.34 5.45 3.15
C LEU A 52 3.64 4.10 3.44
N ALA A 53 2.55 3.79 2.74
CA ALA A 53 1.86 2.51 2.88
C ALA A 53 2.74 1.35 2.37
N SER A 54 3.40 1.53 1.23
CA SER A 54 4.33 0.54 0.67
C SER A 54 5.49 0.26 1.62
N ASN A 55 6.09 1.31 2.20
CA ASN A 55 7.16 1.18 3.18
C ASN A 55 6.68 0.45 4.44
N LEU A 56 5.49 0.77 4.95
CA LEU A 56 4.90 0.06 6.07
C LEU A 56 4.76 -1.44 5.77
N LEU A 57 4.16 -1.78 4.63
CA LEU A 57 3.97 -3.17 4.21
C LEU A 57 5.29 -3.92 4.03
N TYR A 58 6.31 -3.26 3.47
CA TYR A 58 7.65 -3.82 3.33
C TYR A 58 8.31 -4.08 4.69
N MET A 59 8.25 -3.11 5.61
CA MET A 59 8.84 -3.23 6.94
C MET A 59 8.22 -4.36 7.78
N ILE A 60 6.93 -4.65 7.58
CA ILE A 60 6.24 -5.76 8.27
C ILE A 60 6.31 -7.09 7.51
N GLY A 61 7.01 -7.14 6.38
CA GLY A 61 7.16 -8.36 5.58
C GLY A 61 5.90 -8.79 4.84
N ALA A 62 4.95 -7.88 4.56
CA ALA A 62 3.75 -8.19 3.78
C ALA A 62 3.99 -8.11 2.26
N ILE A 63 4.99 -7.33 1.84
CA ILE A 63 5.43 -7.23 0.46
C ILE A 63 6.96 -7.25 0.40
N ASP A 64 7.51 -7.66 -0.74
CA ASP A 64 8.93 -7.61 -1.04
C ASP A 64 9.16 -7.06 -2.45
N MET A 65 10.42 -6.77 -2.80
CA MET A 65 10.81 -6.28 -4.11
C MET A 65 11.80 -7.25 -4.77
N VAL A 66 11.32 -7.97 -5.78
CA VAL A 66 12.08 -9.00 -6.50
C VAL A 66 12.20 -8.60 -7.96
N ASN A 67 13.43 -8.46 -8.46
CA ASN A 67 13.72 -8.09 -9.85
C ASN A 67 12.97 -6.81 -10.31
N GLY A 68 12.84 -5.81 -9.43
CA GLY A 68 12.15 -4.55 -9.71
C GLY A 68 10.62 -4.63 -9.69
N LEU A 69 10.05 -5.77 -9.28
CA LEU A 69 8.62 -5.96 -9.10
C LEU A 69 8.29 -6.01 -7.61
N ILE A 70 7.21 -5.34 -7.22
CA ILE A 70 6.59 -5.54 -5.91
C ILE A 70 5.85 -6.88 -5.96
N VAL A 71 6.09 -7.72 -4.97
CA VAL A 71 5.43 -9.02 -4.79
C VAL A 71 4.81 -9.09 -3.40
N ARG A 72 3.70 -9.84 -3.28
CA ARG A 72 3.18 -10.20 -1.95
C ARG A 72 4.06 -11.30 -1.37
N VAL A 73 4.35 -11.20 -0.08
CA VAL A 73 4.95 -12.29 0.67
C VAL A 73 3.78 -13.16 1.13
N GLU A 74 3.64 -14.35 0.54
CA GLU A 74 2.72 -15.36 1.07
C GLU A 74 3.34 -15.98 2.33
N PRO A 75 2.52 -16.27 3.36
CA PRO A 75 2.99 -16.91 4.59
C PRO A 75 3.50 -18.34 4.39
#